data_AF-A0ABD2IBI7-F1
#
_entry.id   AF-A0ABD2IBI7-F1
#
_cell.length_a   1.000
_cell.length_b   1.000
_cell.length_c   1.000
_cell.angle_alpha   90.00
_cell.angle_beta   90.00
_cell.angle_gamma   90.00
#
_symmetry.space_group_name_H-M   'P 1'
#
loop_
_entity.id
_entity.type
_entity.pdbx_description
1 polymer ?
#
loop_
_entity_poly.entity_id
_entity_poly.type
_entity_poly.pdbx_seq_one_letter_code
_entity_poly.pdbx_strand_id
1 'polypeptide(L)'
;MTISYNLDISSSNAFTFLRIVFRWRGSVWKSVFNEFVAWTVLYYSVFMLYRSALPPYAQMAFEEIGRHIDERVSLLPITFMLGFFVTIVFDRWKQIFQNIGFVDSPAFFIGTYIRGDSPQIRAIRRNIIRYLCLTQVLVLRDISIQVRKRFPNMESLVDSELLQLPELDLMENVKSEFPKYWMPINWIFSLCYELRQKGNIESDLQMNIILQECKLYREKLQNLCNYDWVPVPLAYPQVVFLAVRIYFLLCLIARQYRVHENAEEQNQVDRVIPLMTMLQLIFVMGWLKVAEALLNPLGEDDDDFECNYIIDRNIGIFLTMVDECYDQKPPQWAESTNLKNTKKPLYAENCALYTQNPLVGSATLCHLPGECERVRMVQRRPSDMGRRHSSNFPSQRPYLISPKRLRFRHSLPIRPAELPIIISSGLCENDVVKSVENGISSPCPSSAEVPRHLDTVKEDEEVETANGIAMEENGTKGRGD
;
A
#
# COMPACT_ATOMS: atom_id res chain seq x y z
N MET A 1 5.51 3.45 4.14
CA MET A 1 4.84 3.43 5.45
C MET A 1 4.62 2.00 5.88
N THR A 2 5.46 1.58 6.80
CA THR A 2 5.43 0.27 7.45
C THR A 2 4.62 0.33 8.74
N ILE A 3 4.33 1.54 9.23
CA ILE A 3 3.40 1.77 10.34
C ILE A 3 1.96 1.59 9.85
N SER A 4 1.36 0.45 10.18
CA SER A 4 -0.04 0.18 9.85
C SER A 4 -1.01 0.95 10.75
N TYR A 5 -1.90 1.73 10.14
CA TYR A 5 -3.04 2.38 10.80
C TYR A 5 -4.38 2.13 10.08
N ASN A 6 -4.41 1.25 9.06
CA ASN A 6 -5.58 0.98 8.25
C ASN A 6 -6.80 0.49 9.06
N LEU A 7 -6.55 -0.33 10.09
CA LEU A 7 -7.61 -0.82 10.96
C LEU A 7 -8.26 0.33 11.77
N ASP A 8 -7.46 1.29 12.23
CA ASP A 8 -7.95 2.42 13.02
C ASP A 8 -8.85 3.34 12.19
N ILE A 9 -8.59 3.45 10.88
CA ILE A 9 -9.39 4.27 9.94
C ILE A 9 -10.49 3.48 9.21
N SER A 10 -10.74 2.24 9.60
CA SER A 10 -11.77 1.39 8.96
C SER A 10 -13.19 1.93 9.10
N SER A 11 -13.44 2.83 10.05
CA SER A 11 -14.73 3.50 10.25
C SER A 11 -14.59 5.02 10.38
N SER A 12 -15.52 5.74 9.76
CA SER A 12 -15.59 7.21 9.77
C SER A 12 -16.31 7.72 11.02
N ASN A 13 -15.78 7.45 12.21
CA ASN A 13 -16.28 8.03 13.46
C ASN A 13 -15.65 9.40 13.71
N ALA A 14 -16.39 10.30 14.37
CA ALA A 14 -15.93 11.66 14.67
C ALA A 14 -14.62 11.70 15.47
N PHE A 15 -14.30 10.66 16.25
CA PHE A 15 -13.08 10.57 17.06
C PHE A 15 -11.98 9.70 16.43
N THR A 16 -12.22 9.09 15.27
CA THR A 16 -11.23 8.23 14.59
C THR A 16 -9.94 9.00 14.30
N PHE A 17 -10.05 10.26 13.86
CA PHE A 17 -8.89 11.08 13.55
C PHE A 17 -7.99 11.35 14.77
N LEU A 18 -8.57 11.46 15.98
CA LEU A 18 -7.79 11.72 17.20
C LEU A 18 -6.85 10.56 17.52
N ARG A 19 -7.25 9.32 17.24
CA ARG A 19 -6.38 8.15 17.43
C ARG A 19 -5.12 8.23 16.57
N ILE A 20 -5.22 8.80 15.37
CA ILE A 20 -4.08 9.00 14.47
C ILE A 20 -3.23 10.17 14.95
N VAL A 21 -3.86 11.30 15.27
CA VAL A 21 -3.16 12.52 15.69
C VAL A 21 -2.30 12.26 16.93
N PHE A 22 -2.73 11.43 17.89
CA PHE A 22 -1.94 11.17 19.10
C PHE A 22 -0.88 10.06 18.97
N ARG A 23 -0.64 9.49 17.77
CA ARG A 23 0.46 8.54 17.57
C ARG A 23 1.81 9.26 17.55
N TRP A 24 2.85 8.60 18.08
CA TRP A 24 4.22 9.16 18.13
C TRP A 24 5.15 8.63 17.04
N ARG A 25 5.18 7.30 16.83
CA ARG A 25 6.03 6.69 15.79
C ARG A 25 5.53 7.08 14.40
N GLY A 26 6.44 7.46 13.50
CA GLY A 26 6.14 7.95 12.15
C GLY A 26 5.22 9.18 12.09
N SER A 27 5.07 9.92 13.20
CA SER A 27 4.12 11.03 13.26
C SER A 27 4.77 12.37 12.98
N VAL A 28 3.94 13.33 12.57
CA VAL A 28 4.36 14.73 12.38
C VAL A 28 4.99 15.32 13.64
N TRP A 29 4.56 14.88 14.83
CA TRP A 29 5.13 15.35 16.09
C TRP A 29 6.59 14.96 16.24
N LYS A 30 6.93 13.68 16.00
CA LYS A 30 8.32 13.21 16.06
C LYS A 30 9.19 13.95 15.03
N SER A 31 8.68 14.15 13.82
CA SER A 31 9.45 14.74 12.72
C SER A 31 9.71 16.24 12.85
N VAL A 32 8.80 17.00 13.50
CA VAL A 32 8.91 18.46 13.65
C VAL A 32 9.45 18.87 15.03
N PHE A 33 9.54 17.93 15.99
CA PHE A 33 9.87 18.23 17.37
C PHE A 33 11.13 19.09 17.53
N ASN A 34 12.22 18.72 16.86
CA ASN A 34 13.51 19.41 16.98
C ASN A 34 13.44 20.84 16.43
N GLU A 35 12.86 21.03 15.24
CA GLU A 35 12.70 22.34 14.63
C GLU A 35 11.71 23.23 15.40
N PHE A 36 10.64 22.64 15.94
CA PHE A 36 9.69 23.34 16.79
C PHE A 36 10.36 23.88 18.06
N VAL A 37 11.12 23.04 18.76
CA VAL A 37 11.86 23.43 19.96
C VAL A 37 12.90 24.50 19.62
N ALA A 38 13.70 24.29 18.57
CA ALA A 38 14.72 25.25 18.15
C ALA A 38 14.12 26.62 17.78
N TRP A 39 13.05 26.64 16.99
CA TRP A 39 12.35 27.88 16.64
C TRP A 39 11.76 28.57 17.87
N THR A 40 11.17 27.81 18.80
CA THR A 40 10.59 28.35 20.04
C THR A 40 11.66 29.00 20.92
N VAL A 41 12.81 28.36 21.09
CA VAL A 41 13.95 28.91 21.85
C VAL A 41 14.45 30.20 21.19
N LEU A 42 14.62 30.21 19.86
CA LEU A 42 15.05 31.41 19.13
C LEU A 42 14.02 32.54 19.22
N TYR A 43 12.74 32.22 19.11
CA TYR A 43 11.66 33.21 19.22
C TYR A 43 11.69 33.91 20.57
N TYR A 44 11.78 33.16 21.67
CA TYR A 44 11.87 33.73 23.01
C TYR A 44 13.20 34.44 23.28
N SER A 45 14.29 34.01 22.63
CA SER A 45 15.58 34.72 22.69
C SER A 45 15.48 36.12 22.06
N VAL A 46 14.88 36.22 20.87
CA VAL A 46 14.62 37.51 20.20
C VAL A 46 13.65 38.36 21.03
N PHE A 47 12.60 37.76 21.58
CA PHE A 47 11.63 38.43 22.45
C PHE A 47 12.29 39.05 23.69
N MET A 48 13.15 38.30 24.38
CA MET A 48 13.89 38.79 25.56
C MET A 48 14.87 39.90 25.18
N LEU A 49 15.59 39.75 24.05
CA LEU A 49 16.48 40.78 23.55
C LEU A 49 15.72 42.08 23.25
N TYR A 50 14.57 41.96 22.58
CA TYR A 50 13.70 43.09 22.24
C TYR A 50 13.18 43.82 23.49
N ARG A 51 12.70 43.09 24.50
CA ARG A 51 12.11 43.71 25.70
C ARG A 51 13.11 44.18 26.74
N SER A 52 14.20 43.45 26.94
CA SER A 52 15.12 43.69 28.07
C SER A 52 16.42 44.37 27.66
N ALA A 53 16.88 44.20 26.41
CA ALA A 53 18.20 44.70 25.98
C ALA A 53 18.12 45.94 25.08
N LEU A 54 17.07 46.09 24.27
CA LEU A 54 16.95 47.23 23.35
C LEU A 54 16.45 48.51 24.05
N PRO A 55 17.11 49.67 23.84
CA PRO A 55 16.58 50.96 24.28
C PRO A 55 15.34 51.38 23.47
N PRO A 56 14.49 52.30 23.97
CA PRO A 56 13.22 52.67 23.33
C PRO A 56 13.32 53.07 21.85
N TYR A 57 14.37 53.83 21.48
CA TYR A 57 14.63 54.21 20.09
C TYR A 57 14.88 52.97 19.19
N ALA A 58 15.64 51.98 19.66
CA ALA A 58 15.94 50.78 18.89
C ALA A 58 14.74 49.81 18.85
N GLN A 59 13.87 49.83 19.87
CA GLN A 59 12.61 49.10 19.87
C GLN A 59 11.68 49.60 18.76
N MET A 60 11.53 50.92 18.61
CA MET A 60 10.74 51.50 17.51
C MET A 60 11.29 51.11 16.14
N ALA A 61 12.62 51.11 15.97
CA ALA A 61 13.25 50.65 14.73
C ALA A 61 13.01 49.15 14.47
N PHE A 62 13.08 48.31 15.52
CA PHE A 62 12.78 46.88 15.43
C PHE A 62 11.32 46.63 15.04
N GLU A 63 10.38 47.36 15.62
CA GLU A 63 8.95 47.28 15.30
C GLU A 63 8.68 47.66 13.83
N GLU A 64 9.34 48.72 13.33
CA GLU A 64 9.24 49.14 11.92
C GLU A 64 9.76 48.06 10.97
N ILE A 65 10.94 47.49 11.26
CA ILE A 65 11.52 46.38 10.50
C ILE A 65 10.56 45.17 10.52
N GLY A 66 10.03 44.83 11.70
CA GLY A 66 9.08 43.73 11.85
C GLY A 66 7.82 43.93 11.00
N ARG A 67 7.28 45.15 10.94
CA ARG A 67 6.12 45.49 10.09
C ARG A 67 6.44 45.34 8.61
N HIS A 68 7.59 45.88 8.19
CA HIS A 68 8.03 45.76 6.80
C HIS A 68 8.21 44.30 6.38
N ILE A 69 8.79 43.47 7.25
CA ILE A 69 8.97 42.05 6.97
C ILE A 69 7.63 41.33 6.91
N ASP A 70 6.69 41.58 7.85
CA ASP A 70 5.41 40.86 7.88
C ASP A 70 4.57 41.08 6.61
N GLU A 71 4.53 42.32 6.12
CA GLU A 71 3.88 42.67 4.86
C GLU A 71 4.48 41.91 3.67
N ARG A 72 5.82 41.81 3.60
CA ARG A 72 6.54 41.14 2.50
C ARG A 72 6.49 39.63 2.57
N VAL A 73 6.53 39.07 3.78
CA VAL A 73 6.50 37.62 4.03
C VAL A 73 5.16 37.02 3.61
N SER A 74 4.06 37.77 3.74
CA SER A 74 2.73 37.35 3.28
C SER A 74 2.64 37.12 1.76
N LEU A 75 3.57 37.71 0.98
CA LEU A 75 3.63 37.57 -0.48
C LEU A 75 4.30 36.27 -0.93
N LEU A 76 5.02 35.56 -0.05
CA LEU A 76 5.75 34.35 -0.40
C LEU A 76 4.75 33.18 -0.60
N PRO A 77 4.67 32.57 -1.80
CA PRO A 77 3.69 31.53 -2.10
C PRO A 77 4.16 30.13 -1.63
N ILE A 78 4.46 29.99 -0.33
CA ILE A 78 5.08 28.79 0.24
C ILE A 78 4.18 27.56 0.10
N THR A 79 2.90 27.72 0.41
CA THR A 79 1.90 26.63 0.31
C THR A 79 1.80 26.10 -1.12
N PHE A 80 1.89 26.99 -2.11
CA PHE A 80 1.85 26.60 -3.53
C PHE A 80 3.10 25.81 -3.90
N MET A 81 4.30 26.35 -3.63
CA MET A 81 5.57 25.67 -3.93
C MET A 81 5.67 24.31 -3.24
N LEU A 82 5.27 24.25 -1.96
CA LEU A 82 5.29 23.04 -1.15
C LEU A 82 4.30 21.99 -1.68
N GLY A 83 3.11 22.40 -2.12
CA GLY A 83 2.12 21.50 -2.70
C GLY A 83 2.63 20.78 -3.96
N PHE A 84 3.27 21.51 -4.89
CA PHE A 84 3.89 20.88 -6.07
C PHE A 84 5.02 19.94 -5.69
N PHE A 85 5.88 20.37 -4.77
CA PHE A 85 7.01 19.58 -4.33
C PHE A 85 6.56 18.26 -3.69
N VAL A 86 5.63 18.31 -2.73
CA VAL A 86 5.09 17.12 -2.07
C VAL A 86 4.43 16.18 -3.06
N THR A 87 3.68 16.71 -4.04
CA THR A 87 3.02 15.89 -5.07
C THR A 87 4.05 15.11 -5.89
N ILE A 88 5.12 15.77 -6.35
CA ILE A 88 6.19 15.13 -7.13
C ILE A 88 6.90 14.05 -6.30
N VAL A 89 7.20 14.34 -5.04
CA VAL A 89 7.86 13.36 -4.15
C VAL A 89 6.94 12.17 -3.90
N PHE A 90 5.66 12.40 -3.63
CA PHE A 90 4.68 11.34 -3.39
C PHE A 90 4.49 10.43 -4.62
N ASP A 91 4.42 11.01 -5.82
CA ASP A 91 4.32 10.24 -7.05
C ASP A 91 5.56 9.37 -7.27
N ARG A 92 6.76 9.90 -7.02
CA ARG A 92 8.01 9.10 -7.06
C ARG A 92 8.00 7.98 -6.03
N TRP A 93 7.65 8.28 -4.79
CA TRP A 93 7.51 7.30 -3.71
C TRP A 93 6.59 6.14 -4.10
N LYS A 94 5.43 6.45 -4.69
CA LYS A 94 4.46 5.46 -5.18
C LYS A 94 5.08 4.57 -6.27
N GLN A 95 5.81 5.17 -7.20
CA GLN A 95 6.46 4.43 -8.28
C GLN A 95 7.58 3.51 -7.75
N ILE A 96 8.37 3.95 -6.77
CA ILE A 96 9.38 3.09 -6.12
C ILE A 96 8.70 1.88 -5.48
N PHE A 97 7.61 2.10 -4.72
CA PHE A 97 6.85 1.00 -4.09
C PHE A 97 6.33 -0.02 -5.12
N GLN A 98 5.76 0.45 -6.23
CA GLN A 98 5.23 -0.43 -7.29
C GLN A 98 6.31 -1.28 -7.97
N ASN A 99 7.58 -0.89 -7.88
CA ASN A 99 8.71 -1.53 -8.53
C ASN A 99 9.57 -2.39 -7.60
N ILE A 100 9.25 -2.52 -6.30
CA ILE A 100 10.09 -3.23 -5.30
C ILE A 100 10.36 -4.72 -5.63
N GLY A 101 9.53 -5.31 -6.49
CA GLY A 101 9.74 -6.62 -7.10
C GLY A 101 9.27 -7.79 -6.24
N PHE A 102 8.03 -8.25 -6.45
CA PHE A 102 7.51 -9.48 -5.86
C PHE A 102 7.69 -10.66 -6.83
N VAL A 103 8.19 -11.79 -6.33
CA VAL A 103 8.56 -12.97 -7.16
C VAL A 103 7.39 -13.90 -7.48
N ASP A 104 6.20 -13.62 -6.95
CA ASP A 104 5.01 -14.46 -7.05
C ASP A 104 4.62 -14.75 -8.51
N SER A 105 4.54 -13.70 -9.33
CA SER A 105 4.19 -13.82 -10.76
C SER A 105 5.13 -14.78 -11.50
N PRO A 106 6.46 -14.56 -11.55
CA PRO A 106 7.34 -15.51 -12.22
C PRO A 106 7.33 -16.91 -11.56
N ALA A 107 7.18 -17.00 -10.24
CA ALA A 107 7.11 -18.29 -9.54
C ALA A 107 5.94 -19.16 -10.00
N PHE A 108 4.75 -18.60 -10.23
CA PHE A 108 3.59 -19.35 -10.75
C PHE A 108 3.89 -19.99 -12.11
N PHE A 109 4.51 -19.25 -13.03
CA PHE A 109 4.82 -19.77 -14.36
C PHE A 109 5.96 -20.80 -14.33
N ILE A 110 6.99 -20.56 -13.50
CA ILE A 110 8.10 -21.50 -13.31
C ILE A 110 7.59 -22.83 -12.74
N GLY A 111 6.76 -22.79 -11.69
CA GLY A 111 6.18 -23.99 -11.06
C GLY A 111 5.23 -24.75 -11.98
N THR A 112 4.52 -24.04 -12.87
CA THR A 112 3.56 -24.65 -13.79
C THR A 112 4.24 -25.29 -14.99
N TYR A 113 5.17 -24.58 -15.64
CA TYR A 113 5.71 -24.96 -16.95
C TYR A 113 7.01 -25.76 -16.91
N ILE A 114 7.76 -25.75 -15.80
CA ILE A 114 8.95 -26.59 -15.67
C ILE A 114 8.56 -27.92 -15.05
N ARG A 115 8.34 -28.93 -15.91
CA ARG A 115 7.83 -30.24 -15.51
C ARG A 115 8.94 -31.23 -15.15
N GLY A 116 8.69 -32.00 -14.09
CA GLY A 116 9.46 -33.17 -13.67
C GLY A 116 9.80 -33.18 -12.18
N ASP A 117 9.86 -34.38 -11.61
CA ASP A 117 10.08 -34.59 -10.17
C ASP A 117 11.49 -35.01 -9.80
N SER A 118 12.39 -35.13 -10.80
CA SER A 118 13.77 -35.51 -10.53
C SER A 118 14.42 -34.48 -9.60
N PRO A 119 15.32 -34.93 -8.69
CA PRO A 119 16.00 -34.02 -7.77
C PRO A 119 16.78 -32.92 -8.52
N GLN A 120 17.28 -33.24 -9.73
CA GLN A 120 17.97 -32.27 -10.58
C GLN A 120 17.01 -31.18 -11.12
N ILE A 121 15.83 -31.54 -11.62
CA ILE A 121 14.86 -30.57 -12.14
C ILE A 121 14.32 -29.69 -11.02
N ARG A 122 14.04 -30.30 -9.86
CA ARG A 122 13.66 -29.59 -8.64
C ARG A 122 14.71 -28.56 -8.24
N ALA A 123 16.00 -28.95 -8.23
CA ALA A 123 17.10 -28.04 -7.96
C ALA A 123 17.15 -26.89 -8.98
N ILE A 124 16.94 -27.15 -10.27
CA ILE A 124 16.89 -26.11 -11.30
C ILE A 124 15.72 -25.15 -11.05
N ARG A 125 14.51 -25.63 -10.72
CA ARG A 125 13.37 -24.75 -10.38
C ARG A 125 13.71 -23.83 -9.20
N ARG A 126 14.29 -24.40 -8.12
CA ARG A 126 14.71 -23.63 -6.94
C ARG A 126 15.78 -22.60 -7.29
N ASN A 127 16.77 -22.99 -8.10
CA ASN A 127 17.85 -22.11 -8.52
C ASN A 127 17.36 -20.95 -9.40
N ILE A 128 16.41 -21.18 -10.31
CA ILE A 128 15.85 -20.11 -11.14
C ILE A 128 15.26 -18.99 -10.26
N ILE A 129 14.48 -19.34 -9.24
CA ILE A 129 13.89 -18.30 -8.40
C ILE A 129 14.88 -17.74 -7.39
N ARG A 130 15.82 -18.56 -6.89
CA ARG A 130 16.97 -18.04 -6.12
C ARG A 130 17.74 -16.99 -6.91
N TYR A 131 17.92 -17.16 -8.22
CA TYR A 131 18.54 -16.16 -9.10
C TYR A 131 17.71 -14.88 -9.26
N LEU A 132 16.38 -14.97 -9.26
CA LEU A 132 15.50 -13.78 -9.21
C LEU A 132 15.71 -13.03 -7.88
N CYS A 133 15.72 -13.74 -6.76
CA CYS A 133 15.95 -13.14 -5.45
C CYS A 133 17.38 -12.60 -5.30
N LEU A 134 18.38 -13.30 -5.81
CA LEU A 134 19.77 -12.85 -5.86
C LEU A 134 19.86 -11.54 -6.66
N THR A 135 19.18 -11.43 -7.80
CA THR A 135 19.12 -10.18 -8.57
C THR A 135 18.53 -9.05 -7.74
N GLN A 136 17.44 -9.31 -7.02
CA GLN A 136 16.83 -8.32 -6.13
C GLN A 136 17.74 -7.92 -4.98
N VAL A 137 18.40 -8.88 -4.32
CA VAL A 137 19.33 -8.58 -3.23
C VAL A 137 20.52 -7.78 -3.73
N LEU A 138 21.09 -8.13 -4.88
CA LEU A 138 22.20 -7.37 -5.48
C LEU A 138 21.80 -5.91 -5.78
N VAL A 139 20.59 -5.70 -6.31
CA VAL A 139 20.06 -4.35 -6.56
C VAL A 139 19.80 -3.61 -5.25
N LEU A 140 19.02 -4.20 -4.33
CA LEU A 140 18.63 -3.58 -3.07
C LEU A 140 19.84 -3.30 -2.17
N ARG A 141 20.89 -4.11 -2.20
CA ARG A 141 22.14 -3.86 -1.49
C ARG A 141 22.83 -2.57 -1.94
N ASP A 142 22.68 -2.20 -3.21
CA ASP A 142 23.33 -1.02 -3.76
C ASP A 142 22.50 0.26 -3.57
N ILE A 143 21.18 0.15 -3.37
CA ILE A 143 20.25 1.31 -3.22
C ILE A 143 19.60 1.45 -1.83
N SER A 144 19.64 0.43 -0.97
CA SER A 144 19.05 0.46 0.38
C SER A 144 20.11 0.25 1.47
N ILE A 145 20.15 1.16 2.44
CA ILE A 145 21.10 1.14 3.55
C ILE A 145 20.86 -0.09 4.44
N GLN A 146 19.60 -0.42 4.72
CA GLN A 146 19.22 -1.56 5.56
C GLN A 146 19.71 -2.88 4.95
N VAL A 147 19.58 -3.04 3.63
CA VAL A 147 20.02 -4.25 2.93
C VAL A 147 21.54 -4.28 2.79
N ARG A 148 22.20 -3.13 2.57
CA ARG A 148 23.67 -3.03 2.58
C ARG A 148 24.26 -3.46 3.92
N LYS A 149 23.65 -3.07 5.05
CA LYS A 149 24.11 -3.48 6.38
C LYS A 149 23.94 -4.99 6.61
N ARG A 150 22.86 -5.58 6.07
CA ARG A 150 22.61 -7.02 6.15
C ARG A 150 23.58 -7.83 5.28
N PHE A 151 23.87 -7.36 4.07
CA PHE A 151 24.74 -8.02 3.10
C PHE A 151 25.89 -7.11 2.69
N PRO A 152 26.93 -6.91 3.53
CA PRO A 152 27.98 -5.93 3.26
C PRO A 152 28.85 -6.29 2.06
N ASN A 153 29.16 -7.57 1.87
CA ASN A 153 30.10 -8.08 0.86
C ASN A 153 29.52 -9.29 0.11
N MET A 154 30.19 -9.77 -0.94
CA MET A 154 29.72 -10.94 -1.70
C MET A 154 29.76 -12.23 -0.88
N GLU A 155 30.72 -12.37 0.06
CA GLU A 155 30.81 -13.51 0.98
C GLU A 155 29.55 -13.65 1.83
N SER A 156 28.97 -12.55 2.32
CA SER A 156 27.70 -12.59 3.07
C SER A 156 26.52 -13.12 2.25
N LEU A 157 26.57 -13.01 0.91
CA LEU A 157 25.58 -13.64 0.03
C LEU A 157 25.81 -15.15 -0.10
N VAL A 158 27.05 -15.59 0.03
CA VAL A 158 27.41 -17.01 0.07
C VAL A 158 26.99 -17.63 1.40
N ASP A 159 27.32 -16.96 2.51
CA ASP A 159 26.95 -17.41 3.87
C ASP A 159 25.43 -17.47 4.08
N SER A 160 24.67 -16.62 3.37
CA SER A 160 23.20 -16.65 3.38
C SER A 160 22.59 -17.61 2.35
N GLU A 161 23.41 -18.42 1.68
CA GLU A 161 23.00 -19.42 0.68
C GLU A 161 22.24 -18.85 -0.54
N LEU A 162 22.23 -17.53 -0.71
CA LEU A 162 21.65 -16.86 -1.88
C LEU A 162 22.54 -17.00 -3.11
N LEU A 163 23.85 -17.11 -2.90
CA LEU A 163 24.87 -17.34 -3.91
C LEU A 163 25.71 -18.57 -3.51
N GLN A 164 26.10 -19.39 -4.46
CA GLN A 164 27.02 -20.51 -4.20
C GLN A 164 28.46 -20.13 -4.58
N LEU A 165 29.48 -20.76 -3.98
CA LEU A 165 30.89 -20.48 -4.30
C LEU A 165 31.22 -20.59 -5.80
N PRO A 166 30.79 -21.64 -6.53
CA PRO A 166 31.05 -21.72 -7.97
C PRO A 166 30.35 -20.62 -8.78
N GLU A 167 29.23 -20.10 -8.29
CA GLU A 167 28.50 -19.00 -8.93
C GLU A 167 29.22 -17.67 -8.69
N LEU A 168 29.78 -17.48 -7.50
CA LEU A 168 30.64 -16.33 -7.19
C LEU A 168 31.88 -16.33 -8.09
N ASP A 169 32.57 -17.46 -8.24
CA ASP A 169 33.72 -17.59 -9.13
C ASP A 169 33.35 -17.22 -10.58
N LEU A 170 32.19 -17.69 -11.07
CA LEU A 170 31.69 -17.32 -12.38
C LEU A 170 31.41 -15.81 -12.50
N MET A 171 30.83 -15.20 -11.47
CA MET A 171 30.59 -13.76 -11.44
C MET A 171 31.89 -12.97 -11.45
N GLU A 172 32.90 -13.37 -10.68
CA GLU A 172 34.19 -12.67 -10.58
C GLU A 172 35.01 -12.79 -11.87
N ASN A 173 34.99 -13.95 -12.52
CA ASN A 173 35.68 -14.20 -13.78
C ASN A 173 35.20 -13.32 -14.94
N VAL A 174 33.95 -12.85 -14.91
CA VAL A 174 33.43 -11.93 -15.92
C VAL A 174 34.01 -10.53 -15.70
N LYS A 175 34.85 -10.08 -16.63
CA LYS A 175 35.39 -8.71 -16.63
C LYS A 175 34.31 -7.73 -17.07
N SER A 176 33.77 -6.97 -16.11
CA SER A 176 32.80 -5.90 -16.33
C SER A 176 33.08 -4.76 -15.36
N GLU A 177 33.16 -3.54 -15.89
CA GLU A 177 33.27 -2.31 -15.09
C GLU A 177 31.93 -1.92 -14.47
N PHE A 178 30.83 -2.46 -14.99
CA PHE A 178 29.47 -2.18 -14.54
C PHE A 178 28.96 -3.22 -13.53
N PRO A 179 28.00 -2.85 -12.67
CA PRO A 179 27.37 -3.78 -11.74
C PRO A 179 26.73 -4.97 -12.46
N LYS A 180 26.96 -6.16 -11.90
CA LYS A 180 26.63 -7.45 -12.52
C LYS A 180 25.22 -7.96 -12.21
N TYR A 181 24.26 -7.07 -11.94
CA TYR A 181 22.87 -7.44 -11.61
C TYR A 181 22.19 -8.28 -12.70
N TRP A 182 22.64 -8.14 -13.94
CA TRP A 182 22.09 -8.85 -15.09
C TRP A 182 22.50 -10.32 -15.16
N MET A 183 23.57 -10.73 -14.46
CA MET A 183 24.14 -12.07 -14.57
C MET A 183 23.18 -13.18 -14.12
N PRO A 184 22.51 -13.09 -12.95
CA PRO A 184 21.59 -14.15 -12.55
C PRO A 184 20.39 -14.28 -13.49
N ILE A 185 19.89 -13.17 -14.05
CA ILE A 185 18.84 -13.20 -15.08
C ILE A 185 19.34 -13.92 -16.35
N ASN A 186 20.57 -13.69 -16.77
CA ASN A 186 21.17 -14.38 -17.91
C ASN A 186 21.32 -15.90 -17.66
N TRP A 187 21.64 -16.30 -16.42
CA TRP A 187 21.67 -17.72 -16.03
C TRP A 187 20.29 -18.36 -16.11
N ILE A 188 19.23 -17.66 -15.67
CA ILE A 188 17.85 -18.13 -15.81
C ILE A 188 17.51 -18.43 -17.27
N PHE A 189 17.88 -17.52 -18.18
CA PHE A 189 17.58 -17.66 -19.61
C PHE A 189 18.28 -18.89 -20.19
N SER A 190 19.54 -19.11 -19.79
CA SER A 190 20.32 -20.28 -20.19
C SER A 190 19.72 -21.59 -19.66
N LEU A 191 19.29 -21.62 -18.40
CA LEU A 191 18.62 -22.78 -17.79
C LEU A 191 17.28 -23.09 -18.47
N CYS A 192 16.48 -22.07 -18.78
CA CYS A 192 15.20 -22.26 -19.48
C CYS A 192 15.42 -22.86 -20.88
N TYR A 193 16.45 -22.40 -21.59
CA TYR A 193 16.81 -22.95 -22.89
C TYR A 193 17.24 -24.42 -22.79
N GLU A 194 18.06 -24.77 -21.80
CA GLU A 194 18.47 -26.16 -21.55
C GLU A 194 17.28 -27.07 -21.20
N LEU A 195 16.38 -26.62 -20.31
CA LEU A 195 15.17 -27.36 -19.94
C LEU A 195 14.24 -27.57 -21.15
N ARG A 196 14.17 -26.59 -22.05
CA ARG A 196 13.42 -26.71 -23.30
C ARG A 196 14.02 -27.74 -24.25
N GLN A 197 15.35 -27.78 -24.38
CA GLN A 197 16.04 -28.81 -25.17
C GLN A 197 15.85 -30.21 -24.59
N LYS A 198 15.85 -30.33 -23.26
CA LYS A 198 15.60 -31.59 -22.54
C LYS A 198 14.13 -32.04 -22.54
N GLY A 199 13.21 -31.19 -23.03
CA GLY A 199 11.77 -31.49 -23.08
C GLY A 199 11.05 -31.33 -21.72
N ASN A 200 11.69 -30.73 -20.72
CA ASN A 200 11.07 -30.40 -19.43
C ASN A 200 10.13 -29.20 -19.51
N ILE A 201 10.33 -28.35 -20.52
CA ILE A 201 9.37 -27.33 -20.95
C ILE A 201 8.80 -27.83 -22.28
N GLU A 202 7.48 -27.97 -22.36
CA GLU A 202 6.83 -28.67 -23.48
C GLU A 202 6.82 -27.85 -24.77
N SER A 203 6.64 -26.53 -24.65
CA SER A 203 6.41 -25.63 -25.78
C SER A 203 7.27 -24.37 -25.71
N ASP A 204 7.66 -23.85 -26.88
CA ASP A 204 8.36 -22.57 -27.01
C ASP A 204 7.54 -21.40 -26.45
N LEU A 205 6.20 -21.51 -26.51
CA LEU A 205 5.29 -20.52 -25.92
C LEU A 205 5.43 -20.48 -24.40
N GLN A 206 5.46 -21.65 -23.74
CA GLN A 206 5.63 -21.75 -22.29
C GLN A 206 6.98 -21.15 -21.86
N MET A 207 8.06 -21.47 -22.59
CA MET A 207 9.37 -20.89 -22.36
C MET A 207 9.34 -19.35 -22.49
N ASN A 208 8.75 -18.81 -23.56
CA ASN A 208 8.68 -17.36 -23.77
C ASN A 208 7.91 -16.67 -22.64
N ILE A 209 6.82 -17.26 -22.14
CA ILE A 209 6.07 -16.69 -21.00
C ILE A 209 6.97 -16.58 -19.76
N ILE A 210 7.73 -17.63 -19.42
CA ILE A 210 8.68 -17.59 -18.28
C ILE A 210 9.71 -16.47 -18.48
N LEU A 211 10.28 -16.36 -19.69
CA LEU A 211 11.28 -15.34 -20.00
C LEU A 211 10.72 -13.92 -19.94
N GLN A 212 9.47 -13.69 -20.41
CA GLN A 212 8.81 -12.40 -20.30
C GLN A 212 8.59 -12.01 -18.84
N GLU A 213 8.15 -12.93 -17.99
CA GLU A 213 7.93 -12.64 -16.57
C GLU A 213 9.24 -12.33 -15.84
N CYS A 214 10.31 -13.06 -16.15
CA CYS A 214 11.65 -12.75 -15.63
C CYS A 214 12.16 -11.39 -16.12
N LYS A 215 11.89 -11.05 -17.40
CA LYS A 215 12.22 -9.74 -17.97
C LYS A 215 11.44 -8.62 -17.28
N LEU A 216 10.13 -8.76 -17.10
CA LEU A 216 9.28 -7.76 -16.41
C LEU A 216 9.73 -7.56 -14.96
N TYR A 217 10.11 -8.63 -14.27
CA TYR A 217 10.69 -8.55 -12.94
C TYR A 217 12.00 -7.74 -12.94
N ARG A 218 12.92 -8.04 -13.87
CA ARG A 218 14.15 -7.28 -14.06
C ARG A 218 13.88 -5.80 -14.37
N GLU A 219 12.91 -5.49 -15.22
CA GLU A 219 12.55 -4.10 -15.57
C GLU A 219 12.09 -3.31 -14.35
N LYS A 220 11.30 -3.93 -13.45
CA LYS A 220 10.93 -3.31 -12.17
C LYS A 220 12.15 -2.97 -11.32
N LEU A 221 13.08 -3.91 -11.16
CA LEU A 221 14.32 -3.66 -10.42
C LEU A 221 15.20 -2.59 -11.08
N GLN A 222 15.27 -2.56 -12.42
CA GLN A 222 15.98 -1.51 -13.15
C GLN A 222 15.34 -0.13 -12.91
N ASN A 223 14.01 -0.05 -12.84
CA ASN A 223 13.33 1.21 -12.51
C ASN A 223 13.72 1.71 -11.13
N LEU A 224 13.90 0.82 -10.13
CA LEU A 224 14.41 1.22 -8.82
C LEU A 224 15.80 1.85 -8.93
N CYS A 225 16.73 1.21 -9.66
CA CYS A 225 18.05 1.77 -9.93
C CYS A 225 17.97 3.14 -10.61
N ASN A 226 17.02 3.33 -11.53
CA ASN A 226 16.84 4.62 -12.22
C ASN A 226 16.33 5.70 -11.25
N TYR A 227 15.43 5.35 -10.31
CA TYR A 227 14.93 6.30 -9.31
C TYR A 227 16.01 6.70 -8.29
N ASP A 228 16.91 5.78 -7.95
CA ASP A 228 18.07 6.04 -7.10
C ASP A 228 19.14 6.87 -7.84
N TRP A 229 19.47 6.50 -9.08
CA TRP A 229 20.46 7.20 -9.91
C TRP A 229 20.04 8.62 -10.26
N VAL A 230 18.75 8.84 -10.53
CA VAL A 230 18.19 10.14 -10.91
C VAL A 230 17.17 10.61 -9.86
N PRO A 231 17.66 11.24 -8.77
CA PRO A 231 16.80 11.87 -7.77
C PRO A 231 16.11 13.12 -8.34
N VAL A 232 15.21 13.72 -7.55
CA VAL A 232 14.67 15.06 -7.87
C VAL A 232 15.84 16.04 -7.99
N PRO A 233 15.90 16.89 -9.03
CA PRO A 233 17.03 17.81 -9.24
C PRO A 233 17.33 18.62 -7.98
N LEU A 234 18.59 18.58 -7.53
CA LEU A 234 19.01 19.11 -6.22
C LEU A 234 18.55 20.55 -5.94
N ALA A 235 18.56 21.41 -6.96
CA ALA A 235 18.11 22.80 -6.84
C ALA A 235 16.66 22.92 -6.35
N TYR A 236 15.80 21.94 -6.66
CA TYR A 236 14.39 22.02 -6.34
C TYR A 236 14.10 21.77 -4.84
N PRO A 237 14.55 20.66 -4.21
CA PRO A 237 14.52 20.54 -2.76
C PRO A 237 15.22 21.70 -2.07
N GLN A 238 16.38 22.16 -2.56
CA GLN A 238 17.09 23.30 -1.98
C GLN A 238 16.23 24.56 -1.90
N VAL A 239 15.58 24.95 -3.00
CA VAL A 239 14.71 26.15 -3.04
C VAL A 239 13.55 26.00 -2.07
N VAL A 240 12.89 24.85 -2.03
CA VAL A 240 11.72 24.62 -1.14
C VAL A 240 12.15 24.59 0.32
N PHE A 241 13.21 23.84 0.65
CA PHE A 241 13.76 23.70 1.99
C PHE A 241 14.27 25.02 2.55
N LEU A 242 14.91 25.82 1.70
CA LEU A 242 15.40 27.14 2.06
C LEU A 242 14.24 28.13 2.22
N ALA A 243 13.29 28.16 1.29
CA ALA A 243 12.16 29.08 1.34
C ALA A 243 11.32 28.92 2.62
N VAL A 244 11.02 27.67 3.01
CA VAL A 244 10.28 27.40 4.26
C VAL A 244 11.08 27.82 5.49
N ARG A 245 12.40 27.55 5.52
CA ARG A 245 13.25 27.93 6.67
C ARG A 245 13.45 29.45 6.77
N ILE A 246 13.70 30.13 5.65
CA ILE A 246 13.81 31.60 5.61
C ILE A 246 12.50 32.23 6.06
N TYR A 247 11.36 31.70 5.62
CA TYR A 247 10.05 32.17 6.08
C TYR A 247 9.94 32.16 7.61
N PHE A 248 10.25 31.02 8.24
CA PHE A 248 10.16 30.92 9.70
C PHE A 248 11.25 31.72 10.44
N LEU A 249 12.42 31.94 9.83
CA LEU A 249 13.43 32.87 10.35
C LEU A 249 12.93 34.32 10.32
N LEU A 250 12.29 34.75 9.23
CA LEU A 250 11.69 36.08 9.13
C LEU A 250 10.53 36.25 10.12
N CYS A 251 9.74 35.20 10.35
CA CYS A 251 8.70 35.19 11.38
C CYS A 251 9.23 35.39 12.81
N LEU A 252 10.51 35.07 13.11
CA LEU A 252 11.12 35.34 14.42
C LEU A 252 11.16 36.85 14.74
N ILE A 253 11.16 37.71 13.73
CA ILE A 253 11.18 39.17 13.88
C ILE A 253 9.78 39.73 13.62
N ALA A 254 9.16 39.32 12.51
CA ALA A 254 7.89 39.87 12.03
C ALA A 254 6.72 39.62 13.00
N ARG A 255 6.70 38.46 13.67
CA ARG A 255 5.59 38.00 14.53
C ARG A 255 5.83 38.24 16.02
N GLN A 256 6.83 39.05 16.37
CA GLN A 256 7.06 39.46 17.76
C GLN A 256 5.95 40.39 18.26
N TYR A 257 5.61 40.28 19.54
CA TYR A 257 4.65 41.19 20.17
C TYR A 257 5.26 42.58 20.36
N ARG A 258 4.70 43.58 19.68
CA ARG A 258 5.14 44.98 19.69
C ARG A 258 4.62 45.72 20.93
N VAL A 259 5.40 46.65 21.45
CA VAL A 259 5.08 47.34 22.72
C VAL A 259 4.38 48.67 22.47
N HIS A 260 4.69 49.35 21.37
CA HIS A 260 4.15 50.67 21.02
C HIS A 260 2.93 50.61 20.09
N GLU A 261 2.35 49.41 19.91
CA GLU A 261 1.15 49.20 19.10
C GLU A 261 -0.11 49.37 19.97
N ASN A 262 -1.14 50.05 19.46
CA ASN A 262 -2.32 50.41 20.23
C ASN A 262 -2.98 49.15 20.83
N ALA A 263 -3.17 49.16 22.16
CA ALA A 263 -3.65 48.02 22.94
C ALA A 263 -5.08 47.52 22.58
N GLU A 264 -5.80 48.24 21.71
CA GLU A 264 -7.19 47.94 21.33
C GLU A 264 -7.32 46.91 20.19
N GLU A 265 -6.25 46.65 19.42
CA GLU A 265 -6.30 45.76 18.24
C GLU A 265 -5.64 44.38 18.45
N GLN A 266 -5.09 44.08 19.63
CA GLN A 266 -4.29 42.87 19.85
C GLN A 266 -4.90 41.90 20.89
N ASN A 267 -5.02 40.64 20.49
CA ASN A 267 -5.45 39.54 21.35
C ASN A 267 -4.50 39.37 22.54
N GLN A 268 -5.06 39.32 23.77
CA GLN A 268 -4.29 39.17 25.01
C GLN A 268 -3.47 37.87 25.08
N VAL A 269 -3.89 36.82 24.36
CA VAL A 269 -3.24 35.49 24.36
C VAL A 269 -1.94 35.49 23.55
N ASP A 270 -1.88 36.21 22.41
CA ASP A 270 -0.69 36.31 21.56
C ASP A 270 0.43 37.18 22.20
N ARG A 271 0.14 37.86 23.32
CA ARG A 271 1.11 38.69 24.05
C ARG A 271 2.26 37.90 24.66
N VAL A 272 2.02 36.63 24.98
CA VAL A 272 2.97 35.75 25.67
C VAL A 272 3.37 34.58 24.79
N ILE A 273 2.43 34.00 24.03
CA ILE A 273 2.66 32.80 23.24
C ILE A 273 2.16 33.06 21.81
N PRO A 274 3.02 33.00 20.77
CA PRO A 274 2.61 33.19 19.38
C PRO A 274 1.91 31.92 18.85
N LEU A 275 0.72 31.61 19.38
CA LEU A 275 0.04 30.33 19.16
C LEU A 275 -0.21 30.05 17.68
N MET A 276 -0.67 31.06 16.93
CA MET A 276 -0.97 30.89 15.50
C MET A 276 0.29 30.60 14.68
N THR A 277 1.41 31.27 14.98
CA THR A 277 2.69 31.02 14.30
C THR A 277 3.26 29.66 14.66
N MET A 278 3.11 29.22 15.91
CA MET A 278 3.48 27.87 16.35
C MET A 278 2.68 26.78 15.62
N LEU A 279 1.37 26.95 15.47
CA LEU A 279 0.53 26.03 14.69
C LEU A 279 0.91 26.04 13.21
N GLN A 280 1.19 27.22 12.64
CA GLN A 280 1.65 27.34 11.27
C GLN A 280 3.01 26.63 11.06
N LEU A 281 3.92 26.71 12.03
CA LEU A 281 5.17 25.97 12.03
C LEU A 281 4.91 24.47 11.98
N ILE A 282 4.05 23.94 12.86
CA ILE A 282 3.71 22.51 12.88
C ILE A 282 3.14 22.07 11.52
N PHE A 283 2.22 22.83 10.92
CA PHE A 283 1.59 22.43 9.66
C PHE A 283 2.51 22.56 8.44
N VAL A 284 3.20 23.69 8.28
CA VAL A 284 4.04 23.93 7.09
C VAL A 284 5.36 23.15 7.20
N MET A 285 6.01 23.16 8.37
CA MET A 285 7.21 22.35 8.58
C MET A 285 6.89 20.86 8.61
N GLY A 286 5.75 20.47 9.19
CA GLY A 286 5.26 19.09 9.14
C GLY A 286 5.03 18.62 7.72
N TRP A 287 4.40 19.44 6.88
CA TRP A 287 4.18 19.09 5.49
C TRP A 287 5.50 19.02 4.69
N LEU A 288 6.47 19.88 4.99
CA LEU A 288 7.85 19.77 4.47
C LEU A 288 8.51 18.46 4.89
N LYS A 289 8.39 18.08 6.17
CA LYS A 289 8.96 16.86 6.73
C LYS A 289 8.36 15.59 6.14
N VAL A 290 7.07 15.60 5.82
CA VAL A 290 6.44 14.50 5.06
C VAL A 290 7.13 14.32 3.71
N ALA A 291 7.40 15.39 2.96
CA ALA A 291 8.15 15.26 1.71
C ALA A 291 9.63 14.87 1.93
N GLU A 292 10.25 15.32 3.01
CA GLU A 292 11.64 14.95 3.35
C GLU A 292 11.75 13.43 3.60
N ALA A 293 10.86 12.86 4.41
CA ALA A 293 10.84 11.42 4.69
C ALA A 293 10.52 10.58 3.43
N LEU A 294 9.65 11.06 2.55
CA LEU A 294 9.29 10.33 1.33
C LEU A 294 10.33 10.48 0.20
N LEU A 295 11.33 11.34 0.34
CA LEU A 295 12.33 11.62 -0.69
C LEU A 295 13.21 10.40 -0.99
N ASN A 296 13.56 9.63 0.06
CA ASN A 296 14.30 8.38 -0.05
C ASN A 296 13.65 7.29 0.82
N PRO A 297 12.66 6.54 0.30
CA PRO A 297 11.95 5.53 1.08
C PRO A 297 12.71 4.22 1.29
N LEU A 298 13.98 4.14 0.86
CA LEU A 298 14.86 2.97 1.02
C LEU A 298 15.91 3.19 2.13
N GLY A 299 15.72 4.24 2.93
CA GLY A 299 16.56 4.62 4.07
C GLY A 299 16.27 3.82 5.33
N GLU A 300 16.33 4.48 6.48
CA GLU A 300 16.14 3.88 7.81
C GLU A 300 15.13 4.65 8.68
N ASP A 301 14.30 5.49 8.07
CA ASP A 301 13.24 6.20 8.78
C ASP A 301 12.12 5.23 9.21
N ASP A 302 11.36 5.61 10.23
CA ASP A 302 10.26 4.81 10.81
C ASP A 302 9.24 4.30 9.77
N ASP A 303 9.09 5.01 8.65
CA ASP A 303 8.08 4.75 7.61
C ASP A 303 8.67 4.29 6.26
N ASP A 304 9.98 4.10 6.19
CA ASP A 304 10.68 3.56 5.02
C ASP A 304 10.29 2.11 4.76
N PHE A 305 10.55 1.60 3.56
CA PHE A 305 10.13 0.24 3.19
C PHE A 305 10.94 -0.84 3.92
N GLU A 306 10.26 -1.85 4.47
CA GLU A 306 10.88 -3.06 5.05
C GLU A 306 11.51 -3.95 3.97
N CYS A 307 12.61 -3.51 3.37
CA CYS A 307 13.26 -4.23 2.27
C CYS A 307 13.79 -5.61 2.71
N ASN A 308 14.32 -5.71 3.94
CA ASN A 308 14.77 -6.99 4.50
C ASN A 308 13.63 -8.00 4.63
N TYR A 309 12.47 -7.57 5.12
CA TYR A 309 11.28 -8.42 5.20
C TYR A 309 10.81 -8.87 3.81
N ILE A 310 10.81 -7.97 2.81
CA ILE A 310 10.40 -8.32 1.45
C ILE A 310 11.33 -9.40 0.85
N ILE A 311 12.63 -9.28 1.08
CA ILE A 311 13.62 -10.30 0.67
C ILE A 311 13.29 -11.65 1.32
N ASP A 312 13.10 -11.67 2.65
CA ASP A 312 12.81 -12.91 3.39
C ASP A 312 11.49 -13.56 2.97
N ARG A 313 10.46 -12.73 2.79
CA ARG A 313 9.14 -13.13 2.32
C ARG A 313 9.21 -13.70 0.91
N ASN A 314 9.96 -13.07 0.02
CA ASN A 314 10.16 -13.60 -1.33
C ASN A 314 10.86 -14.96 -1.24
N ILE A 315 11.95 -15.07 -0.48
CA ILE A 315 12.70 -16.32 -0.29
C ILE A 315 11.81 -17.47 0.23
N GLY A 316 11.07 -17.24 1.31
CA GLY A 316 10.23 -18.28 1.91
C GLY A 316 9.07 -18.71 1.03
N ILE A 317 8.35 -17.76 0.42
CA ILE A 317 7.18 -18.08 -0.41
C ILE A 317 7.59 -18.80 -1.68
N PHE A 318 8.69 -18.40 -2.33
CA PHE A 318 9.05 -19.07 -3.58
C PHE A 318 9.58 -20.49 -3.36
N LEU A 319 10.36 -20.72 -2.29
CA LEU A 319 10.94 -22.04 -2.01
C LEU A 319 9.83 -23.06 -1.76
N THR A 320 8.79 -22.65 -1.05
CA THR A 320 7.60 -23.48 -0.80
C THR A 320 6.76 -23.68 -2.06
N MET A 321 6.54 -22.62 -2.86
CA MET A 321 5.71 -22.70 -4.07
C MET A 321 6.23 -23.66 -5.14
N VAL A 322 7.54 -23.67 -5.44
CA VAL A 322 8.07 -24.49 -6.56
C VAL A 322 8.72 -25.81 -6.16
N ASP A 323 8.85 -26.06 -4.86
CA ASP A 323 9.33 -27.34 -4.32
C ASP A 323 8.21 -28.09 -3.61
N GLU A 324 7.82 -27.64 -2.41
CA GLU A 324 6.86 -28.35 -1.56
C GLU A 324 5.48 -28.44 -2.23
N CYS A 325 4.97 -27.33 -2.75
CA CYS A 325 3.65 -27.27 -3.38
C CYS A 325 3.65 -27.71 -4.85
N TYR A 326 4.78 -28.16 -5.40
CA TYR A 326 4.86 -28.53 -6.81
C TYR A 326 3.91 -29.69 -7.15
N ASP A 327 3.03 -29.46 -8.12
CA ASP A 327 1.97 -30.38 -8.59
C ASP A 327 1.03 -30.93 -7.49
N GLN A 328 1.05 -30.31 -6.31
CA GLN A 328 0.13 -30.63 -5.23
C GLN A 328 -1.20 -29.91 -5.46
N LYS A 329 -2.28 -30.70 -5.46
CA LYS A 329 -3.66 -30.20 -5.59
C LYS A 329 -4.60 -31.04 -4.76
N PRO A 330 -5.60 -30.44 -4.12
CA PRO A 330 -6.60 -31.20 -3.37
C PRO A 330 -7.41 -32.11 -4.31
N PRO A 331 -8.04 -33.18 -3.79
CA PRO A 331 -8.96 -33.99 -4.57
C PRO A 331 -10.12 -33.13 -5.09
N GLN A 332 -10.45 -33.32 -6.36
CA GLN A 332 -11.52 -32.57 -7.01
C GLN A 332 -12.87 -33.24 -6.70
N TRP A 333 -13.77 -32.50 -6.05
CA TRP A 333 -15.11 -32.96 -5.72
C TRP A 333 -16.11 -32.44 -6.75
N ALA A 334 -17.03 -33.30 -7.18
CA ALA A 334 -18.18 -32.84 -7.95
C ALA A 334 -19.08 -32.00 -7.03
N GLU A 335 -19.53 -30.84 -7.51
CA GLU A 335 -20.55 -30.08 -6.80
C GLU A 335 -21.77 -30.97 -6.55
N SER A 336 -22.34 -30.92 -5.34
CA SER A 336 -23.60 -31.61 -5.06
C SER A 336 -24.62 -31.16 -6.10
N THR A 337 -25.23 -32.07 -6.85
CA THR A 337 -26.18 -31.80 -7.94
C THR A 337 -27.37 -30.92 -7.52
N ASN A 338 -27.63 -30.81 -6.21
CA ASN A 338 -28.63 -29.92 -5.60
C ASN A 338 -28.20 -28.44 -5.46
N LEU A 339 -26.97 -28.05 -5.85
CA LEU A 339 -26.52 -26.65 -5.84
C LEU A 339 -26.95 -25.86 -7.10
N LYS A 340 -27.49 -26.54 -8.11
CA LYS A 340 -27.90 -25.90 -9.36
C LYS A 340 -29.09 -24.96 -9.10
N ASN A 341 -28.78 -23.67 -8.98
CA ASN A 341 -29.65 -22.49 -9.12
C ASN A 341 -30.41 -21.93 -7.90
N THR A 342 -30.23 -22.41 -6.66
CA THR A 342 -31.09 -21.94 -5.53
C THR A 342 -30.42 -21.61 -4.20
N LYS A 343 -29.16 -21.96 -3.97
CA LYS A 343 -28.49 -21.63 -2.70
C LYS A 343 -27.97 -20.19 -2.72
N LYS A 344 -28.68 -19.28 -2.03
CA LYS A 344 -28.17 -17.94 -1.73
C LYS A 344 -26.86 -18.07 -0.93
N PRO A 345 -25.85 -17.20 -1.17
CA PRO A 345 -24.63 -17.20 -0.37
C PRO A 345 -24.98 -17.02 1.10
N LEU A 346 -24.35 -17.82 1.96
CA LEU A 346 -24.53 -17.73 3.41
C LEU A 346 -23.70 -16.56 3.95
N TYR A 347 -24.27 -15.83 4.89
CA TYR A 347 -23.59 -14.77 5.62
C TYR A 347 -23.55 -15.14 7.10
N ALA A 348 -22.47 -14.79 7.78
CA ALA A 348 -22.45 -14.80 9.23
C ALA A 348 -23.57 -13.89 9.76
N GLU A 349 -24.16 -14.23 10.90
CA GLU A 349 -25.34 -13.56 11.45
C GLU A 349 -25.17 -12.03 11.51
N ASN A 350 -24.04 -11.57 12.06
CA ASN A 350 -23.70 -10.15 12.15
C ASN A 350 -23.59 -9.46 10.79
N CYS A 351 -23.22 -10.19 9.73
CA CYS A 351 -23.08 -9.65 8.38
C CYS A 351 -24.41 -9.64 7.61
N ALA A 352 -25.32 -10.59 7.90
CA ALA A 352 -26.61 -10.72 7.23
C ALA A 352 -27.55 -9.55 7.51
N LEU A 353 -27.33 -8.84 8.63
CA LEU A 353 -28.09 -7.66 9.03
C LEU A 353 -27.77 -6.41 8.18
N TYR A 354 -26.62 -6.38 7.49
CA TYR A 354 -26.26 -5.22 6.67
C TYR A 354 -27.00 -5.24 5.33
N THR A 355 -27.60 -4.10 4.97
CA THR A 355 -28.24 -3.90 3.67
C THR A 355 -27.21 -4.01 2.54
N GLN A 356 -27.50 -4.84 1.55
CA GLN A 356 -26.69 -4.95 0.34
C GLN A 356 -27.26 -4.04 -0.74
N ASN A 357 -26.40 -3.24 -1.36
CA ASN A 357 -26.76 -2.32 -2.44
C ASN A 357 -26.02 -2.74 -3.72
N PRO A 358 -26.54 -3.72 -4.48
CA PRO A 358 -25.90 -4.17 -5.72
C PRO A 358 -25.92 -3.07 -6.79
N LEU A 359 -25.00 -3.15 -7.75
CA LEU A 359 -24.96 -2.23 -8.88
C LEU A 359 -26.20 -2.44 -9.77
N VAL A 360 -27.12 -1.47 -9.77
CA VAL A 360 -28.32 -1.46 -10.62
C VAL A 360 -28.07 -0.79 -11.99
N GLY A 361 -27.01 0.02 -12.09
CA GLY A 361 -26.72 0.87 -13.26
C GLY A 361 -27.56 2.14 -13.28
N SER A 362 -26.97 3.30 -13.58
CA SER A 362 -27.69 4.58 -13.54
C SER A 362 -28.72 4.75 -14.67
N ALA A 363 -28.52 4.07 -15.80
CA ALA A 363 -29.36 4.18 -16.99
C ALA A 363 -30.58 3.23 -16.99
N THR A 364 -30.62 2.23 -16.12
CA THR A 364 -31.72 1.24 -16.07
C THR A 364 -33.02 1.82 -15.50
N LEU A 365 -32.92 2.88 -14.70
CA LEU A 365 -34.06 3.67 -14.21
C LEU A 365 -34.55 4.70 -15.25
N CYS A 366 -33.91 4.80 -16.41
CA CYS A 366 -34.40 5.66 -17.49
C CYS A 366 -35.68 5.07 -18.05
N HIS A 367 -36.76 5.85 -18.05
CA HIS A 367 -38.01 5.45 -18.69
C HIS A 367 -37.80 5.35 -20.20
N LEU A 368 -37.64 4.11 -20.66
CA LEU A 368 -37.60 3.75 -22.07
C LEU A 368 -38.99 3.31 -22.54
N PRO A 369 -39.25 3.37 -23.85
CA PRO A 369 -40.42 2.74 -24.47
C PRO A 369 -40.61 1.31 -23.97
N GLY A 370 -41.87 0.94 -23.69
CA GLY A 370 -42.21 -0.36 -23.11
C GLY A 370 -41.90 -1.53 -24.06
N GLU A 371 -41.87 -2.77 -23.56
CA GLU A 371 -41.48 -3.97 -24.33
C GLU A 371 -42.24 -4.15 -25.66
N CYS A 372 -43.48 -3.64 -25.75
CA CYS A 372 -44.32 -3.71 -26.95
C CYS A 372 -44.13 -2.54 -27.92
N GLU A 373 -43.35 -1.52 -27.56
CA GLU A 373 -43.18 -0.29 -28.34
C GLU A 373 -41.95 -0.43 -29.25
N ARG A 374 -42.17 -0.49 -30.56
CA ARG A 374 -41.08 -0.68 -31.54
C ARG A 374 -40.20 0.56 -31.61
N VAL A 375 -39.02 0.47 -31.01
CA VAL A 375 -37.95 1.46 -31.19
C VAL A 375 -37.30 1.26 -32.56
N ARG A 376 -37.49 2.21 -33.47
CA ARG A 376 -36.82 2.18 -34.78
C ARG A 376 -35.34 2.51 -34.60
N MET A 377 -34.49 1.51 -34.79
CA MET A 377 -33.04 1.72 -34.90
C MET A 377 -32.73 2.31 -36.27
N VAL A 378 -32.09 3.48 -36.32
CA VAL A 378 -31.69 4.16 -37.56
C VAL A 378 -30.17 4.30 -37.57
N GLN A 379 -29.54 4.04 -38.71
CA GLN A 379 -28.11 4.28 -38.87
C GLN A 379 -27.85 5.79 -38.74
N ARG A 380 -26.97 6.17 -37.81
CA ARG A 380 -26.52 7.55 -37.67
C ARG A 380 -25.84 7.98 -38.96
N ARG A 381 -26.28 9.10 -39.56
CA ARG A 381 -25.69 9.57 -40.82
C ARG A 381 -24.26 10.07 -40.57
N PRO A 382 -23.31 9.84 -41.49
CA PRO A 382 -21.93 10.35 -41.36
C PRO A 382 -21.85 11.88 -41.22
N SER A 383 -22.86 12.60 -41.71
CA SER A 383 -22.98 14.06 -41.58
C SER A 383 -23.23 14.55 -40.15
N ASP A 384 -23.73 13.70 -39.25
CA ASP A 384 -24.14 14.05 -37.88
C ASP A 384 -23.05 13.73 -36.84
N MET A 385 -21.90 13.23 -37.31
CA MET A 385 -20.63 13.31 -36.60
C MET A 385 -20.14 14.73 -36.80
N GLY A 386 -20.38 15.60 -35.81
CA GLY A 386 -19.97 17.00 -35.89
C GLY A 386 -18.55 17.12 -36.44
N ARG A 387 -18.42 17.79 -37.60
CA ARG A 387 -17.11 18.25 -38.10
C ARG A 387 -16.42 18.90 -36.91
N ARG A 388 -15.27 18.38 -36.49
CA ARG A 388 -14.36 19.12 -35.62
C ARG A 388 -14.02 20.40 -36.36
N HIS A 389 -14.76 21.47 -36.11
CA HIS A 389 -14.34 22.81 -36.48
C HIS A 389 -13.22 23.18 -35.52
N SER A 390 -11.99 23.07 -36.01
CA SER A 390 -10.90 23.92 -35.56
C SER A 390 -11.29 25.36 -35.88
N SER A 391 -11.82 26.10 -34.90
CA SER A 391 -11.55 27.53 -34.67
C SER A 391 -12.57 28.17 -33.71
N ASN A 392 -12.01 28.87 -32.72
CA ASN A 392 -12.56 29.98 -31.94
C ASN A 392 -13.67 29.70 -30.92
N PHE A 393 -13.23 29.54 -29.66
CA PHE A 393 -14.04 29.68 -28.45
C PHE A 393 -14.75 31.04 -28.39
N PRO A 394 -16.09 31.09 -28.24
CA PRO A 394 -16.76 32.19 -27.59
C PRO A 394 -16.94 31.86 -26.10
N SER A 395 -16.56 32.81 -25.25
CA SER A 395 -16.64 32.82 -23.79
C SER A 395 -17.90 32.15 -23.21
N GLN A 396 -17.71 31.13 -22.38
CA GLN A 396 -18.76 30.63 -21.47
C GLN A 396 -19.07 31.73 -20.43
N ARG A 397 -20.29 32.26 -20.45
CA ARG A 397 -20.87 32.92 -19.27
C ARG A 397 -21.42 31.81 -18.35
N PRO A 398 -21.04 31.75 -17.07
CA PRO A 398 -21.61 30.79 -16.14
C PRO A 398 -23.05 31.19 -15.80
N TYR A 399 -24.00 30.28 -15.98
CA TYR A 399 -25.36 30.43 -15.49
C TYR A 399 -25.34 30.31 -13.96
N LEU A 400 -25.51 31.45 -13.28
CA LEU A 400 -25.84 31.54 -11.85
C LEU A 400 -27.21 30.90 -11.60
N ILE A 401 -27.22 29.78 -10.88
CA ILE A 401 -28.45 29.21 -10.31
C ILE A 401 -28.76 29.99 -9.02
N SER A 402 -29.87 30.73 -9.02
CA SER A 402 -30.43 31.42 -7.86
C SER A 402 -30.95 30.41 -6.82
N PRO A 403 -30.65 30.56 -5.52
CA PRO A 403 -31.12 29.63 -4.49
C PRO A 403 -32.56 29.99 -4.07
N LYS A 404 -33.55 29.23 -4.55
CA LYS A 404 -34.89 29.24 -3.96
C LYS A 404 -34.97 28.24 -2.80
N ARG A 405 -34.95 28.79 -1.58
CA ARG A 405 -35.45 28.27 -0.29
C ARG A 405 -35.93 26.81 -0.27
N LEU A 406 -35.06 25.90 0.18
CA LEU A 406 -35.47 24.62 0.75
C LEU A 406 -35.88 24.86 2.22
N ARG A 407 -37.19 24.84 2.51
CA ARG A 407 -37.69 24.75 3.88
C ARG A 407 -37.52 23.29 4.35
N PHE A 408 -36.61 23.06 5.29
CA PHE A 408 -36.59 21.85 6.09
C PHE A 408 -37.86 21.81 6.96
N ARG A 409 -38.74 20.84 6.72
CA ARG A 409 -39.75 20.42 7.71
C ARG A 409 -39.18 19.22 8.46
N HIS A 410 -39.04 19.38 9.77
CA HIS A 410 -38.74 18.31 10.72
C HIS A 410 -39.71 17.12 10.51
N SER A 411 -39.16 15.92 10.28
CA SER A 411 -39.89 14.67 10.39
C SER A 411 -39.94 14.26 11.87
N LEU A 412 -41.16 14.13 12.40
CA LEU A 412 -41.48 13.50 13.67
C LEU A 412 -41.22 11.98 13.61
N PRO A 413 -40.94 11.32 14.75
CA PRO A 413 -40.70 9.88 14.79
C PRO A 413 -42.03 9.12 14.69
N ILE A 414 -42.14 8.22 13.71
CA ILE A 414 -43.29 7.30 13.56
C ILE A 414 -42.93 6.00 14.30
N ARG A 415 -43.78 5.63 15.28
CA ARG A 415 -43.73 4.35 16.01
C ARG A 415 -44.02 3.16 15.07
N PRO A 416 -43.48 1.96 15.33
CA PRO A 416 -43.84 0.77 14.56
C PRO A 416 -45.27 0.34 14.90
N ALA A 417 -46.09 0.12 13.87
CA ALA A 417 -47.39 -0.55 13.99
C ALA A 417 -47.18 -2.03 13.65
N GLU A 418 -47.37 -2.90 14.64
CA GLU A 418 -47.66 -4.32 14.45
C GLU A 418 -49.00 -4.47 13.72
N LEU A 419 -49.13 -5.45 12.82
CA LEU A 419 -50.38 -6.13 12.42
C LEU A 419 -50.06 -7.24 11.37
N PRO A 420 -50.92 -8.24 11.15
CA PRO A 420 -50.66 -9.61 11.61
C PRO A 420 -50.49 -10.62 10.48
N ILE A 421 -49.91 -11.77 10.84
CA ILE A 421 -49.83 -12.97 10.01
C ILE A 421 -51.24 -13.55 9.86
N ILE A 422 -51.71 -13.69 8.62
CA ILE A 422 -52.87 -14.54 8.29
C ILE A 422 -52.39 -15.61 7.30
N ILE A 423 -52.37 -16.84 7.80
CA ILE A 423 -52.33 -18.07 7.03
C ILE A 423 -53.76 -18.36 6.59
N SER A 424 -54.01 -18.53 5.29
CA SER A 424 -55.20 -19.23 4.81
C SER A 424 -54.91 -19.97 3.51
N SER A 425 -55.14 -21.28 3.62
CA SER A 425 -55.22 -22.37 2.67
C SER A 425 -56.22 -22.20 1.52
N GLY A 426 -56.04 -23.02 0.47
CA GLY A 426 -57.10 -23.54 -0.41
C GLY A 426 -56.86 -23.23 -1.89
N LEU A 427 -56.23 -24.12 -2.66
CA LEU A 427 -56.88 -25.16 -3.49
C LEU A 427 -57.81 -24.60 -4.58
N CYS A 428 -57.38 -24.71 -5.84
CA CYS A 428 -58.19 -25.25 -6.94
C CYS A 428 -57.29 -25.69 -8.12
N GLU A 429 -57.28 -27.01 -8.32
CA GLU A 429 -57.24 -27.77 -9.58
C GLU A 429 -57.90 -27.05 -10.79
N ASN A 430 -57.66 -27.30 -12.08
CA ASN A 430 -57.01 -28.35 -12.88
C ASN A 430 -56.72 -27.71 -14.27
N ASP A 431 -55.71 -28.17 -15.01
CA ASP A 431 -55.96 -28.69 -16.36
C ASP A 431 -54.76 -29.45 -16.95
N VAL A 432 -55.12 -30.57 -17.55
CA VAL A 432 -54.34 -31.69 -18.05
C VAL A 432 -53.87 -31.43 -19.49
N VAL A 433 -52.68 -31.90 -19.89
CA VAL A 433 -52.49 -32.81 -21.06
C VAL A 433 -51.12 -33.52 -21.00
N LYS A 434 -51.26 -34.84 -20.97
CA LYS A 434 -50.37 -36.00 -21.18
C LYS A 434 -49.13 -35.83 -22.08
N SER A 435 -48.04 -36.49 -21.66
CA SER A 435 -47.32 -37.44 -22.52
C SER A 435 -46.87 -38.66 -21.70
N VAL A 436 -47.13 -39.83 -22.27
CA VAL A 436 -46.93 -41.18 -21.74
C VAL A 436 -45.61 -41.71 -22.32
N GLU A 437 -44.79 -42.39 -21.52
CA GLU A 437 -44.30 -43.76 -21.81
C GLU A 437 -43.34 -44.28 -20.72
N ASN A 438 -43.78 -45.38 -20.08
CA ASN A 438 -43.04 -46.61 -19.72
C ASN A 438 -41.64 -46.44 -19.08
N GLY A 439 -41.39 -46.77 -17.81
CA GLY A 439 -41.80 -47.96 -17.09
C GLY A 439 -40.63 -48.96 -17.04
N ILE A 440 -39.99 -49.13 -15.88
CA ILE A 440 -39.47 -50.39 -15.33
C ILE A 440 -39.30 -50.19 -13.82
N SER A 441 -39.84 -51.14 -13.07
CA SER A 441 -40.01 -51.19 -11.63
C SER A 441 -38.94 -52.05 -10.94
N SER A 442 -38.89 -51.93 -9.60
CA SER A 442 -38.39 -52.85 -8.56
C SER A 442 -37.22 -52.29 -7.70
N PRO A 443 -37.13 -52.68 -6.40
CA PRO A 443 -37.09 -51.71 -5.29
C PRO A 443 -35.77 -51.70 -4.49
N CYS A 444 -35.50 -50.58 -3.82
CA CYS A 444 -34.44 -50.45 -2.81
C CYS A 444 -34.88 -51.06 -1.47
N PRO A 445 -33.98 -51.73 -0.72
CA PRO A 445 -34.23 -52.07 0.68
C PRO A 445 -33.69 -51.00 1.65
N SER A 446 -34.50 -50.82 2.69
CA SER A 446 -34.28 -50.26 4.03
C SER A 446 -32.96 -49.57 4.42
N SER A 447 -33.15 -48.38 4.97
CA SER A 447 -32.31 -47.68 5.93
C SER A 447 -31.86 -48.56 7.11
N ALA A 448 -30.56 -48.61 7.36
CA ALA A 448 -29.98 -49.02 8.63
C ALA A 448 -29.25 -47.82 9.25
N GLU A 449 -29.73 -47.39 10.41
CA GLU A 449 -29.09 -46.45 11.31
C GLU A 449 -27.86 -47.10 11.97
N VAL A 450 -26.74 -46.38 12.03
CA VAL A 450 -25.67 -46.64 13.02
C VAL A 450 -25.20 -45.28 13.58
N PRO A 451 -25.04 -45.12 14.91
CA PRO A 451 -24.75 -43.83 15.54
C PRO A 451 -23.27 -43.46 15.46
N ARG A 452 -22.97 -42.15 15.37
CA ARG A 452 -21.63 -41.59 15.56
C ARG A 452 -21.30 -41.54 17.06
N HIS A 453 -20.24 -42.23 17.48
CA HIS A 453 -19.55 -41.95 18.73
C HIS A 453 -18.69 -40.69 18.56
N LEU A 454 -18.96 -39.66 19.37
CA LEU A 454 -18.04 -38.56 19.64
C LEU A 454 -17.34 -38.88 20.96
N ASP A 455 -16.03 -39.14 20.90
CA ASP A 455 -15.19 -39.14 22.10
C ASP A 455 -14.58 -37.74 22.27
N THR A 456 -14.87 -37.15 23.42
CA THR A 456 -14.30 -35.91 23.94
C THR A 456 -12.92 -36.19 24.55
N VAL A 457 -11.88 -35.51 24.05
CA VAL A 457 -10.55 -35.52 24.68
C VAL A 457 -10.53 -34.45 25.77
N LYS A 458 -10.23 -34.88 27.00
CA LYS A 458 -10.00 -34.07 28.20
C LYS A 458 -8.60 -33.43 28.13
N GLU A 459 -8.53 -32.17 28.54
CA GLU A 459 -7.30 -31.47 28.92
C GLU A 459 -6.90 -31.91 30.34
N ASP A 460 -5.66 -32.36 30.52
CA ASP A 460 -5.05 -32.55 31.84
C ASP A 460 -3.89 -31.55 32.00
N GLU A 461 -4.01 -30.69 33.01
CA GLU A 461 -2.94 -29.91 33.62
C GLU A 461 -2.08 -30.84 34.49
N GLU A 462 -0.74 -30.73 34.42
CA GLU A 462 0.10 -31.08 35.58
C GLU A 462 1.26 -30.10 35.73
N VAL A 463 1.37 -29.62 36.97
CA VAL A 463 2.40 -28.76 37.56
C VAL A 463 3.45 -29.67 38.19
N GLU A 464 4.74 -29.42 37.99
CA GLU A 464 5.74 -29.79 39.00
C GLU A 464 6.97 -28.89 39.01
N THR A 465 7.42 -28.64 40.24
CA THR A 465 8.37 -27.63 40.69
C THR A 465 9.79 -28.14 40.87
N ALA A 466 10.75 -27.25 40.54
CA ALA A 466 11.95 -26.91 41.32
C ALA A 466 13.23 -27.79 41.31
N ASN A 467 14.31 -27.05 40.99
CA ASN A 467 15.67 -27.06 41.55
C ASN A 467 16.72 -28.08 41.05
N GLY A 468 17.76 -27.52 40.40
CA GLY A 468 19.10 -27.56 41.03
C GLY A 468 20.32 -27.90 40.15
N ILE A 469 21.09 -26.85 39.80
CA ILE A 469 22.57 -26.75 39.91
C ILE A 469 23.47 -27.48 38.88
N ALA A 470 24.09 -26.63 38.04
CA ALA A 470 25.52 -26.44 37.70
C ALA A 470 26.42 -27.55 37.08
N MET A 471 27.09 -27.10 35.99
CA MET A 471 28.49 -27.32 35.57
C MET A 471 29.03 -28.75 35.39
N GLU A 472 29.46 -29.10 34.17
CA GLU A 472 30.89 -29.27 33.84
C GLU A 472 31.14 -29.53 32.34
N GLU A 473 32.34 -29.13 31.92
CA GLU A 473 32.96 -29.15 30.59
C GLU A 473 33.45 -30.54 30.13
N ASN A 474 33.92 -30.56 28.87
CA ASN A 474 34.79 -31.54 28.21
C ASN A 474 34.09 -32.79 27.64
N GLY A 475 34.39 -33.26 26.43
CA GLY A 475 35.53 -33.06 25.56
C GLY A 475 35.78 -34.38 24.85
N THR A 476 35.63 -34.40 23.54
CA THR A 476 35.90 -35.55 22.67
C THR A 476 37.40 -35.75 22.47
N LYS A 477 37.93 -36.98 22.67
CA LYS A 477 38.86 -37.71 21.76
C LYS A 477 39.59 -38.92 22.39
N GLY A 478 39.76 -39.97 21.56
CA GLY A 478 40.84 -40.99 21.61
C GLY A 478 40.36 -42.37 22.10
N ARG A 479 40.19 -43.44 21.30
CA ARG A 479 41.06 -44.21 20.37
C ARG A 479 41.94 -45.25 21.09
N GLY A 480 41.65 -46.55 20.86
CA GLY A 480 42.52 -47.74 21.06
C GLY A 480 42.85 -48.08 22.52
N ASP A 481 42.79 -49.30 23.03
CA ASP A 481 42.75 -50.67 22.48
C ASP A 481 41.84 -51.56 23.35
#